data_AF-A0A930A5N3-F1
#
_entry.id   AF-A0A930A5N3-F1
#
_cell.length_a   1.000
_cell.length_b   1.000
_cell.length_c   1.000
_cell.angle_alpha   90.00
_cell.angle_beta   90.00
_cell.angle_gamma   90.00
#
_symmetry.space_group_name_H-M   'P 1'
#
loop_
_entity.id
_entity.type
_entity.pdbx_description
1 polymer ?
#
loop_
_entity_poly.entity_id
_entity_poly.type
_entity_poly.pdbx_seq_one_letter_code
_entity_poly.pdbx_strand_id
1 'polypeptide(L)'
;CKHMKLSSANSINIGRLIPQIVYYFDSYAKLVNHGDIQLGDVVNFVVPSGNFGNILAGFLAKQLGLPVKKLVCASNSNNVLTEFIRTGTYNANRAFIPTISPSMDILVSSNLERLLFLLSNHNDTLINQYMSSLKNDGQYTISDDLRKQLQESFAAYDCSEDECKKVIHDTFHKEHILIDPHTAVAVHACHAYKQESNDNTPCIVLSTASAYKFAKDVYTALTEKSCTDEFEAMNALHDYTSIAIPKNLACLKDMEIRFTNTVKKEDALATIAKRLEGLQHDHN
;
A
#
# COMPACT_ATOMS: atom_id res chain seq x y z
N CYS A 1 20.00 11.76 28.19
CA CYS A 1 19.26 12.13 26.95
C CYS A 1 19.30 13.63 26.53
N LYS A 2 19.97 14.57 27.20
CA LYS A 2 19.93 16.02 26.84
C LYS A 2 20.65 16.41 25.54
N HIS A 3 21.30 15.48 24.82
CA HIS A 3 22.08 15.76 23.60
C HIS A 3 21.82 14.81 22.43
N MET A 4 20.70 14.09 22.43
CA MET A 4 20.36 13.18 21.32
C MET A 4 19.34 13.80 20.38
N LYS A 5 19.61 13.73 19.08
CA LYS A 5 18.66 14.10 18.03
C LYS A 5 17.83 12.86 17.68
N LEU A 6 16.59 12.83 18.17
CA LEU A 6 15.63 11.79 17.79
C LEU A 6 14.91 12.22 16.52
N SER A 7 14.71 11.28 15.60
CA SER A 7 13.93 11.47 14.38
C SER A 7 12.95 10.31 14.21
N SER A 8 11.88 10.54 13.44
CA SER A 8 10.87 9.54 13.11
C SER A 8 10.82 9.28 11.62
N ALA A 9 10.90 8.01 11.23
CA ALA A 9 10.75 7.54 9.86
C ALA A 9 9.33 6.99 9.59
N ASN A 10 8.30 7.61 10.20
CA ASN A 10 6.91 7.17 10.04
C ASN A 10 6.35 7.48 8.63
N SER A 11 5.19 6.90 8.31
CA SER A 11 4.50 7.04 7.00
C SER A 11 4.02 8.45 6.68
N ILE A 12 4.07 9.36 7.65
CA ILE A 12 3.66 10.76 7.49
C ILE A 12 4.85 11.61 7.01
N ASN A 13 6.09 11.16 7.12
CA ASN A 13 7.24 11.96 6.71
C ASN A 13 7.17 12.37 5.22
N ILE A 14 7.35 13.68 4.93
CA ILE A 14 7.32 14.21 3.55
C ILE A 14 8.39 13.60 2.64
N GLY A 15 9.54 13.23 3.22
CA GLY A 15 10.62 12.52 2.55
C GLY A 15 10.25 11.09 2.13
N ARG A 16 9.12 10.53 2.61
CA ARG A 16 8.53 9.31 2.04
C ARG A 16 7.57 9.61 0.91
N LEU A 17 6.82 10.71 0.99
CA LEU A 17 5.77 11.04 0.02
C LEU A 17 6.34 11.54 -1.31
N ILE A 18 7.28 12.49 -1.27
CA ILE A 18 7.81 13.13 -2.49
C ILE A 18 8.51 12.13 -3.43
N PRO A 19 9.41 11.24 -2.95
CA PRO A 19 10.10 10.33 -3.87
C PRO A 19 9.16 9.36 -4.60
N GLN A 20 7.97 9.10 -4.04
CA GLN A 20 6.99 8.22 -4.65
C GLN A 20 6.37 8.83 -5.92
N ILE A 21 6.35 10.16 -6.06
CA ILE A 21 5.85 10.84 -7.27
C ILE A 21 6.65 10.42 -8.50
N VAL A 22 7.96 10.16 -8.34
CA VAL A 22 8.89 9.89 -9.45
C VAL A 22 8.45 8.67 -10.28
N TYR A 23 8.03 7.57 -9.65
CA TYR A 23 7.68 6.37 -10.41
C TYR A 23 6.36 6.47 -11.17
N TYR A 24 5.48 7.43 -10.84
CA TYR A 24 4.29 7.72 -11.64
C TYR A 24 4.69 8.35 -12.99
N PHE A 25 5.64 9.30 -12.98
CA PHE A 25 6.18 9.86 -14.22
C PHE A 25 7.03 8.86 -14.99
N ASP A 26 7.89 8.10 -14.30
CA ASP A 26 8.76 7.10 -14.95
C ASP A 26 7.95 5.99 -15.64
N SER A 27 6.92 5.46 -14.99
CA SER A 27 6.05 4.42 -15.59
C SER A 27 5.26 4.95 -16.78
N TYR A 28 4.75 6.19 -16.71
CA TYR A 28 4.11 6.84 -17.85
C TYR A 28 5.07 7.04 -19.02
N ALA A 29 6.28 7.55 -18.75
CA ALA A 29 7.30 7.76 -19.77
C ALA A 29 7.72 6.44 -20.44
N LYS A 30 7.76 5.33 -19.70
CA LYS A 30 8.02 4.00 -20.26
C LYS A 30 6.95 3.57 -21.27
N LEU A 31 5.67 3.76 -20.97
CA LEU A 31 4.59 3.45 -21.93
C LEU A 31 4.69 4.30 -23.20
N VAL A 32 5.01 5.59 -23.07
CA VAL A 32 5.24 6.48 -24.22
C VAL A 32 6.44 5.98 -25.05
N ASN A 33 7.55 5.66 -24.40
CA ASN A 33 8.79 5.22 -25.07
C ASN A 33 8.64 3.85 -25.76
N HIS A 34 7.79 2.97 -25.23
CA HIS A 34 7.46 1.69 -25.86
C HIS A 34 6.43 1.81 -26.99
N GLY A 35 5.77 2.98 -27.13
CA GLY A 35 4.71 3.21 -28.11
C GLY A 35 3.37 2.62 -27.70
N ASP A 36 3.19 2.23 -26.43
CA ASP A 36 1.92 1.72 -25.88
C ASP A 36 0.86 2.83 -25.80
N ILE A 37 1.30 4.08 -25.62
CA ILE A 37 0.49 5.31 -25.61
C ILE A 37 1.25 6.47 -26.27
N GLN A 38 0.55 7.53 -26.65
CA GLN A 38 1.15 8.79 -27.09
C GLN A 38 1.35 9.75 -25.90
N LEU A 39 2.32 10.66 -26.01
CA LEU A 39 2.48 11.73 -25.02
C LEU A 39 1.21 12.59 -24.96
N GLY A 40 0.62 12.70 -23.77
CA GLY A 40 -0.64 13.41 -23.54
C GLY A 40 -1.84 12.47 -23.42
N ASP A 41 -1.73 11.20 -23.86
CA ASP A 41 -2.77 10.20 -23.60
C ASP A 41 -2.92 9.99 -22.10
N VAL A 42 -4.16 9.84 -21.66
CA VAL A 42 -4.46 9.62 -20.25
C VAL A 42 -4.26 8.15 -19.87
N VAL A 43 -3.83 7.92 -18.65
CA VAL A 43 -3.72 6.57 -18.05
C VAL A 43 -4.46 6.51 -16.72
N ASN A 44 -4.82 5.30 -16.31
CA ASN A 44 -5.28 4.99 -14.97
C ASN A 44 -4.12 4.37 -14.16
N PHE A 45 -4.07 4.67 -12.87
CA PHE A 45 -3.17 3.98 -11.94
C PHE A 45 -3.98 3.20 -10.91
N VAL A 46 -3.59 1.95 -10.64
CA VAL A 46 -4.26 1.09 -9.67
C VAL A 46 -3.28 0.76 -8.55
N VAL A 47 -3.65 1.14 -7.33
CA VAL A 47 -2.71 1.22 -6.21
C VAL A 47 -3.22 0.40 -5.02
N PRO A 48 -2.51 -0.66 -4.60
CA PRO A 48 -2.79 -1.33 -3.34
C PRO A 48 -2.50 -0.37 -2.19
N SER A 49 -3.54 -0.03 -1.43
CA SER A 49 -3.56 1.14 -0.56
C SER A 49 -3.87 0.77 0.89
N GLY A 50 -2.88 0.99 1.77
CA GLY A 50 -3.04 0.99 3.22
C GLY A 50 -3.07 2.43 3.76
N ASN A 51 -1.90 2.98 4.12
CA ASN A 51 -1.75 4.33 4.69
C ASN A 51 -1.91 5.51 3.69
N PHE A 52 -2.44 5.26 2.48
CA PHE A 52 -2.75 6.25 1.43
C PHE A 52 -1.58 7.07 0.85
N GLY A 53 -0.35 6.90 1.35
CA GLY A 53 0.80 7.72 0.90
C GLY A 53 1.18 7.50 -0.57
N ASN A 54 1.10 6.25 -1.05
CA ASN A 54 1.42 5.90 -2.44
C ASN A 54 0.44 6.53 -3.42
N ILE A 55 -0.86 6.25 -3.26
CA ILE A 55 -1.90 6.82 -4.14
C ILE A 55 -2.00 8.35 -4.02
N LEU A 56 -1.69 8.93 -2.84
CA LEU A 56 -1.56 10.39 -2.70
C LEU A 56 -0.41 10.94 -3.56
N ALA A 57 0.73 10.24 -3.66
CA ALA A 57 1.80 10.64 -4.57
C ALA A 57 1.34 10.63 -6.04
N GLY A 58 0.49 9.67 -6.42
CA GLY A 58 -0.16 9.66 -7.74
C GLY A 58 -1.09 10.85 -7.97
N PHE A 59 -1.82 11.28 -6.93
CA PHE A 59 -2.61 12.51 -6.97
C PHE A 59 -1.74 13.74 -7.13
N LEU A 60 -0.63 13.84 -6.39
CA LEU A 60 0.32 14.93 -6.57
C LEU A 60 0.94 14.92 -7.97
N ALA A 61 1.26 13.75 -8.54
CA ALA A 61 1.73 13.65 -9.92
C ALA A 61 0.69 14.20 -10.92
N LYS A 62 -0.60 13.86 -10.72
CA LYS A 62 -1.71 14.43 -11.50
C LYS A 62 -1.77 15.95 -11.38
N GLN A 63 -1.66 16.50 -10.17
CA GLN A 63 -1.65 17.95 -9.94
C GLN A 63 -0.44 18.64 -10.59
N LEU A 64 0.69 17.94 -10.73
CA LEU A 64 1.87 18.42 -11.44
C LEU A 64 1.76 18.33 -12.97
N GLY A 65 0.64 17.83 -13.51
CA GLY A 65 0.36 17.79 -14.94
C GLY A 65 0.52 16.41 -15.60
N LEU A 66 0.74 15.34 -14.84
CA LEU A 66 0.72 13.98 -15.39
C LEU A 66 -0.70 13.65 -15.91
N PRO A 67 -0.86 13.14 -17.15
CA PRO A 67 -2.17 12.77 -17.71
C PRO A 67 -2.82 11.57 -17.01
N VAL A 68 -3.37 11.78 -15.81
CA VAL A 68 -4.02 10.74 -15.01
C VAL A 68 -5.53 10.91 -15.08
N LYS A 69 -6.23 9.90 -15.59
CA LYS A 69 -7.69 9.86 -15.60
C LYS A 69 -8.21 9.48 -14.21
N LYS A 70 -8.02 8.23 -13.78
CA LYS A 70 -8.36 7.75 -12.43
C LYS A 70 -7.17 7.20 -11.65
N LEU A 71 -7.23 7.41 -10.34
CA LEU A 71 -6.45 6.74 -9.31
C LEU A 71 -7.38 5.72 -8.63
N VAL A 72 -7.20 4.43 -8.94
CA VAL A 72 -8.01 3.35 -8.39
C VAL A 72 -7.37 2.86 -7.09
N CYS A 73 -8.04 3.11 -5.97
CA CYS A 73 -7.67 2.63 -4.65
C CYS A 73 -8.09 1.17 -4.48
N ALA A 74 -7.12 0.28 -4.31
CA ALA A 74 -7.38 -1.12 -4.05
C ALA A 74 -7.18 -1.41 -2.55
N SER A 75 -8.21 -1.91 -1.88
CA SER A 75 -8.15 -2.32 -0.47
C SER A 75 -8.35 -3.83 -0.36
N ASN A 76 -7.79 -4.43 0.69
CA ASN A 76 -8.15 -5.80 1.05
C ASN A 76 -9.45 -5.79 1.88
N SER A 77 -9.73 -6.86 2.61
CA SER A 77 -10.88 -6.96 3.54
C SER A 77 -11.00 -5.79 4.53
N ASN A 78 -9.90 -5.07 4.83
CA ASN A 78 -9.93 -3.81 5.58
C ASN A 78 -10.27 -2.64 4.64
N ASN A 79 -11.54 -2.56 4.26
CA ASN A 79 -12.03 -1.70 3.17
C ASN A 79 -12.48 -0.28 3.57
N VAL A 80 -11.92 0.29 4.64
CA VAL A 80 -12.28 1.64 5.14
C VAL A 80 -12.10 2.73 4.07
N LEU A 81 -11.08 2.61 3.22
CA LEU A 81 -10.83 3.54 2.13
C LEU A 81 -11.83 3.37 0.98
N THR A 82 -12.19 2.13 0.65
CA THR A 82 -13.21 1.84 -0.37
C THR A 82 -14.55 2.41 0.03
N GLU A 83 -14.99 2.16 1.26
CA GLU A 83 -16.25 2.70 1.78
C GLU A 83 -16.24 4.23 1.81
N PHE A 84 -15.14 4.83 2.26
CA PHE A 84 -14.99 6.28 2.28
C PHE A 84 -15.07 6.89 0.87
N ILE A 85 -14.35 6.36 -0.11
CA ILE A 85 -14.37 6.89 -1.49
C ILE A 85 -15.75 6.72 -2.13
N ARG A 86 -16.46 5.62 -1.86
CA ARG A 86 -17.80 5.37 -2.43
C ARG A 86 -18.90 6.19 -1.75
N THR A 87 -18.85 6.32 -0.43
CA THR A 87 -19.97 6.87 0.36
C THR A 87 -19.73 8.29 0.89
N GLY A 88 -18.47 8.69 1.08
CA GLY A 88 -18.07 9.91 1.79
C GLY A 88 -17.92 9.73 3.31
N THR A 89 -18.27 8.57 3.86
CA THR A 89 -18.16 8.29 5.30
C THR A 89 -16.88 7.52 5.59
N TYR A 90 -16.01 8.11 6.42
CA TYR A 90 -14.82 7.45 6.94
C TYR A 90 -15.16 6.91 8.32
N ASN A 91 -15.24 5.58 8.48
CA ASN A 91 -15.63 4.96 9.75
C ASN A 91 -14.56 3.97 10.23
N ALA A 92 -13.79 4.33 11.26
CA ALA A 92 -12.77 3.48 11.87
C ALA A 92 -13.32 2.50 12.92
N ASN A 93 -14.61 2.60 13.28
CA ASN A 93 -15.29 1.69 14.22
C ASN A 93 -15.62 0.34 13.56
N ARG A 94 -14.58 -0.41 13.20
CA ARG A 94 -14.68 -1.73 12.57
C ARG A 94 -13.64 -2.68 13.14
N ALA A 95 -13.87 -3.98 12.96
CA ALA A 95 -12.91 -4.99 13.37
C ALA A 95 -11.66 -4.93 12.46
N PHE A 96 -10.49 -5.09 13.07
CA PHE A 96 -9.25 -5.33 12.33
C PHE A 96 -9.24 -6.77 11.83
N ILE A 97 -9.06 -6.96 10.52
CA ILE A 97 -9.05 -8.29 9.89
C ILE A 97 -7.62 -8.58 9.43
N PRO A 98 -6.91 -9.54 10.03
CA PRO A 98 -5.63 -10.00 9.49
C PRO A 98 -5.84 -10.65 8.12
N THR A 99 -5.03 -10.27 7.13
CA THR A 99 -5.10 -10.81 5.77
C THR A 99 -3.74 -11.33 5.27
N ILE A 100 -3.74 -12.00 4.11
CA ILE A 100 -2.49 -12.34 3.39
C ILE A 100 -1.79 -11.13 2.75
N SER A 101 -2.37 -9.93 2.86
CA SER A 101 -1.78 -8.66 2.41
C SER A 101 -1.56 -7.69 3.58
N PRO A 102 -0.75 -8.08 4.59
CA PRO A 102 -0.74 -7.44 5.90
C PRO A 102 -0.27 -5.97 5.90
N SER A 103 0.42 -5.52 4.85
CA SER A 103 0.84 -4.12 4.76
C SER A 103 -0.32 -3.15 4.46
N MET A 104 -1.48 -3.70 4.10
CA MET A 104 -2.72 -2.97 3.82
C MET A 104 -3.74 -3.09 4.96
N ASP A 105 -3.50 -3.94 5.96
CA ASP A 105 -4.39 -4.11 7.12
C ASP A 105 -4.35 -2.84 8.00
N ILE A 106 -5.30 -1.94 7.78
CA ILE A 106 -5.38 -0.65 8.46
C ILE A 106 -6.83 -0.32 8.84
N LEU A 107 -6.99 0.40 9.96
CA LEU A 107 -8.24 1.05 10.35
C LEU A 107 -8.24 2.55 10.06
N VAL A 108 -7.06 3.18 10.18
CA VAL A 108 -6.86 4.61 9.99
C VAL A 108 -5.75 4.84 8.98
N SER A 109 -6.04 5.64 7.96
CA SER A 109 -5.10 5.94 6.89
C SER A 109 -4.48 7.32 7.06
N SER A 110 -3.20 7.36 7.44
CA SER A 110 -2.55 8.59 7.91
C SER A 110 -2.36 9.68 6.85
N ASN A 111 -2.36 9.35 5.56
CA ASN A 111 -2.20 10.34 4.48
C ASN A 111 -3.54 10.84 3.92
N LEU A 112 -4.68 10.32 4.37
CA LEU A 112 -5.98 10.78 3.88
C LEU A 112 -6.27 12.24 4.28
N GLU A 113 -5.84 12.65 5.47
CA GLU A 113 -5.92 14.02 5.97
C GLU A 113 -5.35 15.03 4.96
N ARG A 114 -4.21 14.69 4.32
CA ARG A 114 -3.56 15.53 3.32
C ARG A 114 -4.40 15.68 2.07
N LEU A 115 -5.00 14.58 1.60
CA LEU A 115 -5.86 14.65 0.42
C LEU A 115 -7.05 15.56 0.71
N LEU A 116 -7.70 15.38 1.86
CA LEU A 116 -8.85 16.19 2.24
C LEU A 116 -8.49 17.68 2.33
N PHE A 117 -7.33 18.00 2.89
CA PHE A 117 -6.83 19.38 2.93
C PHE A 117 -6.65 19.97 1.52
N LEU A 118 -6.10 19.20 0.58
CA LEU A 118 -5.94 19.67 -0.81
C LEU A 118 -7.29 19.87 -1.51
N LEU A 119 -8.21 18.91 -1.36
CA LEU A 119 -9.54 18.96 -2.00
C LEU A 119 -10.43 20.05 -1.39
N SER A 120 -10.32 20.33 -0.08
CA SER A 120 -11.08 21.39 0.60
C SER A 120 -10.55 22.80 0.33
N ASN A 121 -9.67 22.96 -0.66
CA ASN A 121 -8.94 24.20 -0.95
C ASN A 121 -8.21 24.74 0.29
N HIS A 122 -7.46 23.86 0.97
CA HIS A 122 -6.61 24.19 2.10
C HIS A 122 -7.40 24.67 3.34
N ASN A 123 -8.63 24.19 3.54
CA ASN A 123 -9.45 24.54 4.70
C ASN A 123 -9.05 23.70 5.93
N ASP A 124 -8.08 24.20 6.69
CA ASP A 124 -7.56 23.58 7.92
C ASP A 124 -8.61 23.42 9.02
N THR A 125 -9.53 24.38 9.14
CA THR A 125 -10.60 24.36 10.15
C THR A 125 -11.52 23.16 9.93
N LEU A 126 -11.91 22.91 8.67
CA LEU A 126 -12.72 21.74 8.31
C LEU A 126 -11.98 20.43 8.57
N ILE A 127 -10.69 20.36 8.22
CA ILE A 127 -9.89 19.15 8.46
C ILE A 127 -9.74 18.86 9.95
N ASN A 128 -9.51 19.90 10.76
CA ASN A 128 -9.46 19.75 12.21
C ASN A 128 -10.78 19.23 12.80
N GLN A 129 -11.93 19.62 12.24
CA GLN A 129 -13.22 19.07 12.63
C GLN A 129 -13.32 17.58 12.32
N TYR A 130 -12.98 17.16 11.10
CA TYR A 130 -12.96 15.74 10.72
C TYR A 130 -12.00 14.91 11.58
N MET A 131 -10.80 15.40 11.84
CA MET A 131 -9.83 14.69 12.69
C MET A 131 -10.29 14.61 14.15
N SER A 132 -11.02 15.64 14.64
CA SER A 132 -11.62 15.62 15.97
C SER A 132 -12.77 14.60 16.06
N SER A 133 -13.67 14.57 15.07
CA SER A 133 -14.73 13.55 14.99
C SER A 133 -14.17 12.14 14.85
N LEU A 134 -13.12 11.94 14.04
CA LEU A 134 -12.44 10.65 13.95
C LEU A 134 -11.87 10.21 15.30
N LYS A 135 -11.25 11.14 16.05
CA LYS A 135 -10.66 10.84 17.36
C LYS A 135 -11.71 10.53 18.42
N ASN A 136 -12.82 11.26 18.44
CA ASN A 136 -13.82 11.17 19.51
C ASN A 136 -14.89 10.13 19.21
N ASP A 137 -15.37 10.08 17.96
CA ASP A 137 -16.50 9.27 17.54
C ASP A 137 -16.07 8.08 16.66
N GLY A 138 -14.80 8.03 16.26
CA GLY A 138 -14.28 6.99 15.37
C GLY A 138 -14.70 7.16 13.91
N GLN A 139 -15.42 8.23 13.55
CA GLN A 139 -15.92 8.42 12.18
C GLN A 139 -16.19 9.90 11.83
N TYR A 140 -16.30 10.18 10.52
CA TYR A 140 -16.82 11.44 9.98
C TYR A 140 -17.40 11.23 8.58
N THR A 141 -18.22 12.17 8.11
CA THR A 141 -18.76 12.18 6.74
C THR A 141 -18.42 13.51 6.08
N ILE A 142 -17.85 13.44 4.87
CA ILE A 142 -17.56 14.64 4.07
C ILE A 142 -18.81 15.14 3.35
N SER A 143 -18.82 16.42 2.93
CA SER A 143 -19.92 16.96 2.13
C SER A 143 -20.03 16.27 0.77
N ASP A 144 -21.23 16.31 0.18
CA ASP A 144 -21.47 15.77 -1.16
C ASP A 144 -20.57 16.41 -2.24
N ASP A 145 -20.31 17.72 -2.12
CA ASP A 145 -19.41 18.43 -3.03
C ASP A 145 -17.98 17.91 -2.93
N LEU A 146 -17.46 17.72 -1.70
CA LEU A 146 -16.11 17.20 -1.49
C LEU A 146 -16.02 15.74 -1.93
N ARG A 147 -17.08 14.96 -1.73
CA ARG A 147 -17.19 13.58 -2.22
C ARG A 147 -17.16 13.53 -3.75
N LYS A 148 -17.88 14.42 -4.42
CA LYS A 148 -17.87 14.52 -5.88
C LYS A 148 -16.47 14.86 -6.40
N GLN A 149 -15.81 15.86 -5.81
CA GLN A 149 -14.42 16.23 -6.15
C GLN A 149 -13.43 15.06 -5.93
N LEU A 150 -13.59 14.32 -4.83
CA LEU A 150 -12.83 13.11 -4.58
C LEU A 150 -13.06 12.08 -5.71
N GLN A 151 -14.32 11.80 -6.04
CA GLN A 151 -14.69 10.81 -7.04
C GLN A 151 -14.35 11.22 -8.48
N GLU A 152 -14.08 12.50 -8.77
CA GLU A 152 -13.54 12.95 -10.06
C GLU A 152 -12.18 12.33 -10.36
N SER A 153 -11.32 12.20 -9.34
CA SER A 153 -9.97 11.64 -9.50
C SER A 153 -9.82 10.21 -9.02
N PHE A 154 -10.65 9.75 -8.09
CA PHE A 154 -10.50 8.46 -7.45
C PHE A 154 -11.66 7.51 -7.75
N ALA A 155 -11.35 6.22 -7.80
CA ALA A 155 -12.30 5.12 -7.71
C ALA A 155 -11.77 4.13 -6.67
N ALA A 156 -12.62 3.24 -6.15
CA ALA A 156 -12.16 2.28 -5.14
C ALA A 156 -12.92 0.96 -5.18
N TYR A 157 -12.17 -0.11 -4.95
CA TYR A 157 -12.65 -1.49 -4.93
C TYR A 157 -11.89 -2.26 -3.86
N ASP A 158 -12.60 -3.07 -3.09
CA ASP A 158 -12.04 -4.01 -2.15
C ASP A 158 -11.93 -5.42 -2.75
N CYS A 159 -11.08 -6.24 -2.15
CA CYS A 159 -10.79 -7.60 -2.57
C CYS A 159 -10.77 -8.50 -1.33
N SER A 160 -11.59 -9.55 -1.35
CA SER A 160 -11.61 -10.58 -0.32
C SER A 160 -10.38 -11.50 -0.41
N GLU A 161 -10.15 -12.30 0.63
CA GLU A 161 -9.04 -13.26 0.67
C GLU A 161 -9.14 -14.31 -0.45
N ASP A 162 -10.35 -14.78 -0.75
CA ASP A 162 -10.57 -15.79 -1.79
C ASP A 162 -10.39 -15.20 -3.19
N GLU A 163 -10.84 -13.97 -3.41
CA GLU A 163 -10.57 -13.24 -4.66
C GLU A 163 -9.07 -12.97 -4.84
N CYS A 164 -8.37 -12.59 -3.78
CA CYS A 164 -6.93 -12.35 -3.80
C CYS A 164 -6.17 -13.63 -4.20
N LYS A 165 -6.44 -14.75 -3.52
CA LYS A 165 -5.85 -16.07 -3.87
C LYS A 165 -6.17 -16.46 -5.30
N LYS A 166 -7.42 -16.27 -5.73
CA LYS A 166 -7.84 -16.56 -7.10
C LYS A 166 -7.08 -15.72 -8.12
N VAL A 167 -6.83 -14.44 -7.84
CA VAL A 167 -6.07 -13.57 -8.74
C VAL A 167 -4.60 -13.99 -8.81
N ILE A 168 -3.97 -14.36 -7.70
CA ILE A 168 -2.61 -14.92 -7.69
C ILE A 168 -2.55 -16.16 -8.59
N HIS A 169 -3.46 -17.10 -8.36
CA HIS A 169 -3.58 -18.34 -9.14
C HIS A 169 -3.78 -18.07 -10.63
N ASP A 170 -4.81 -17.31 -10.98
CA ASP A 170 -5.18 -17.07 -12.37
C ASP A 170 -4.10 -16.29 -13.12
N THR A 171 -3.45 -15.31 -12.49
CA THR A 171 -2.37 -14.52 -13.13
C THR A 171 -1.19 -15.41 -13.48
N PHE A 172 -0.78 -16.32 -12.58
CA PHE A 172 0.31 -17.24 -12.88
C PHE A 172 -0.07 -18.29 -13.93
N HIS A 173 -1.25 -18.90 -13.83
CA HIS A 173 -1.64 -19.97 -14.75
C HIS A 173 -2.02 -19.49 -16.15
N LYS A 174 -2.52 -18.25 -16.29
CA LYS A 174 -2.93 -17.70 -17.59
C LYS A 174 -1.83 -16.87 -18.25
N GLU A 175 -1.01 -16.16 -17.46
CA GLU A 175 -0.05 -15.18 -17.97
C GLU A 175 1.40 -15.52 -17.61
N HIS A 176 1.64 -16.53 -16.77
CA HIS A 176 2.96 -16.89 -16.24
C HIS A 176 3.65 -15.73 -15.50
N ILE A 177 2.86 -14.80 -14.95
CA ILE A 177 3.35 -13.71 -14.12
C ILE A 177 3.09 -14.06 -12.65
N LEU A 178 4.16 -14.16 -11.87
CA LEU A 178 4.08 -14.42 -10.43
C LEU A 178 3.97 -13.10 -9.67
N ILE A 179 2.89 -12.93 -8.91
CA ILE A 179 2.58 -11.72 -8.17
C ILE A 179 2.40 -12.01 -6.67
N ASP A 180 2.66 -11.00 -5.85
CA ASP A 180 2.40 -11.06 -4.42
C ASP A 180 0.93 -10.72 -4.10
N PRO A 181 0.45 -10.99 -2.87
CA PRO A 181 -0.93 -10.69 -2.48
C PRO A 181 -1.34 -9.22 -2.62
N HIS A 182 -0.43 -8.27 -2.37
CA HIS A 182 -0.75 -6.84 -2.50
C HIS A 182 -0.96 -6.46 -3.97
N THR A 183 -0.11 -6.96 -4.87
CA THR A 183 -0.31 -6.79 -6.31
C THR A 183 -1.61 -7.45 -6.78
N ALA A 184 -1.95 -8.64 -6.26
CA ALA A 184 -3.18 -9.33 -6.61
C ALA A 184 -4.45 -8.53 -6.23
N VAL A 185 -4.47 -7.89 -5.06
CA VAL A 185 -5.56 -6.97 -4.67
C VAL A 185 -5.69 -5.83 -5.69
N ALA A 186 -4.59 -5.27 -6.18
CA ALA A 186 -4.61 -4.21 -7.19
C ALA A 186 -5.06 -4.71 -8.57
N VAL A 187 -4.65 -5.92 -8.99
CA VAL A 187 -5.13 -6.55 -10.23
C VAL A 187 -6.64 -6.82 -10.14
N HIS A 188 -7.13 -7.31 -9.00
CA HIS A 188 -8.57 -7.48 -8.76
C HIS A 188 -9.32 -6.15 -8.94
N ALA A 189 -8.87 -5.09 -8.25
CA ALA A 189 -9.48 -3.76 -8.33
C ALA A 189 -9.42 -3.19 -9.76
N CYS A 190 -8.36 -3.48 -10.52
CA CYS A 190 -8.26 -3.09 -11.92
C CYS A 190 -9.37 -3.74 -12.77
N HIS A 191 -9.60 -5.04 -12.59
CA HIS A 191 -10.66 -5.76 -13.31
C HIS A 191 -12.05 -5.28 -12.90
N ALA A 192 -12.29 -5.12 -11.59
CA ALA A 192 -13.55 -4.61 -11.07
C ALA A 192 -13.86 -3.19 -11.60
N TYR A 193 -12.86 -2.30 -11.61
CA TYR A 193 -12.98 -0.96 -12.18
C TYR A 193 -13.34 -0.99 -13.67
N LYS A 194 -12.62 -1.77 -14.48
CA LYS A 194 -12.90 -1.89 -15.92
C LYS A 194 -14.30 -2.43 -16.17
N GLN A 195 -14.74 -3.42 -15.39
CA GLN A 195 -16.07 -4.02 -15.51
C GLN A 195 -17.19 -3.05 -15.12
N GLU A 196 -17.04 -2.32 -14.01
CA GLU A 196 -18.09 -1.40 -13.51
C GLU A 196 -18.17 -0.12 -14.37
N SER A 197 -17.03 0.42 -14.80
CA SER A 197 -16.97 1.71 -15.51
C SER A 197 -16.99 1.59 -17.04
N ASN A 198 -16.75 0.40 -17.58
CA ASN A 198 -16.50 0.16 -19.01
C ASN A 198 -15.35 1.02 -19.58
N ASP A 199 -14.41 1.44 -18.71
CA ASP A 199 -13.26 2.24 -19.10
C ASP A 199 -12.12 1.36 -19.62
N ASN A 200 -11.79 1.51 -20.91
CA ASN A 200 -10.70 0.80 -21.57
C ASN A 200 -9.37 1.59 -21.58
N THR A 201 -9.29 2.71 -20.87
CA THR A 201 -8.04 3.48 -20.71
C THR A 201 -6.94 2.58 -20.12
N PRO A 202 -5.69 2.63 -20.64
CA PRO A 202 -4.59 1.83 -20.12
C PRO A 202 -4.41 1.98 -18.61
N CYS A 203 -4.24 0.86 -17.91
CA CYS A 203 -4.05 0.83 -16.46
C CYS A 203 -2.61 0.42 -16.12
N ILE A 204 -1.95 1.20 -15.26
CA ILE A 204 -0.68 0.83 -14.63
C ILE A 204 -0.99 0.32 -13.22
N VAL A 205 -0.75 -0.97 -12.98
CA VAL A 205 -0.92 -1.60 -11.66
C VAL A 205 0.40 -1.52 -10.90
N LEU A 206 0.37 -0.97 -9.68
CA LEU A 206 1.57 -0.87 -8.85
C LEU A 206 1.83 -2.19 -8.13
N SER A 207 2.89 -2.89 -8.53
CA SER A 207 3.39 -4.07 -7.81
C SER A 207 4.32 -3.66 -6.67
N THR A 208 3.84 -3.77 -5.43
CA THR A 208 4.50 -3.17 -4.26
C THR A 208 5.47 -4.09 -3.54
N ALA A 209 5.46 -5.39 -3.83
CA ALA A 209 6.38 -6.35 -3.27
C ALA A 209 6.68 -7.49 -4.25
N SER A 210 7.81 -8.17 -4.04
CA SER A 210 8.06 -9.45 -4.70
C SER A 210 7.20 -10.53 -4.05
N ALA A 211 6.68 -11.46 -4.87
CA ALA A 211 5.97 -12.66 -4.41
C ALA A 211 6.77 -13.46 -3.35
N TYR A 212 8.10 -13.48 -3.46
CA TYR A 212 8.99 -14.16 -2.52
C TYR A 212 9.04 -13.53 -1.12
N LYS A 213 8.49 -12.33 -0.92
CA LYS A 213 8.30 -11.78 0.44
C LYS A 213 7.10 -12.38 1.17
N PHE A 214 6.23 -13.09 0.45
CA PHE A 214 5.00 -13.72 0.94
C PHE A 214 4.91 -15.16 0.40
N ALA A 215 6.04 -15.87 0.41
CA ALA A 215 6.18 -17.14 -0.30
C ALA A 215 5.18 -18.19 0.18
N LYS A 216 4.88 -18.25 1.48
CA LYS A 216 3.88 -19.16 2.05
C LYS A 216 2.49 -18.93 1.48
N ASP A 217 2.03 -17.69 1.48
CA ASP A 217 0.68 -17.34 1.01
C ASP A 217 0.55 -17.53 -0.50
N VAL A 218 1.58 -17.12 -1.26
CA VAL A 218 1.62 -17.30 -2.72
C VAL A 218 1.66 -18.77 -3.09
N TYR A 219 2.52 -19.57 -2.45
CA TYR A 219 2.59 -21.02 -2.70
C TYR A 219 1.26 -21.70 -2.38
N THR A 220 0.65 -21.36 -1.24
CA THR A 220 -0.67 -21.89 -0.85
C THR A 220 -1.75 -21.51 -1.87
N ALA A 221 -1.75 -20.28 -2.38
CA ALA A 221 -2.69 -19.83 -3.40
C ALA A 221 -2.52 -20.56 -4.75
N LEU A 222 -1.30 -20.99 -5.09
CA LEU A 222 -1.01 -21.70 -6.33
C LEU A 222 -1.27 -23.21 -6.25
N THR A 223 -1.04 -23.83 -5.08
CA THR A 223 -1.00 -25.30 -5.00
C THR A 223 -1.96 -25.90 -3.97
N GLU A 224 -2.65 -25.08 -3.19
CA GLU A 224 -3.49 -25.50 -2.05
C GLU A 224 -2.72 -26.27 -0.96
N LYS A 225 -1.38 -26.20 -0.98
CA LYS A 225 -0.49 -26.84 0.02
C LYS A 225 0.10 -25.77 0.91
N SER A 226 0.25 -26.08 2.19
CA SER A 226 0.86 -25.17 3.16
C SER A 226 2.28 -25.59 3.50
N CYS A 227 3.12 -24.60 3.76
CA CYS A 227 4.45 -24.75 4.34
C CYS A 227 4.48 -23.98 5.66
N THR A 228 5.16 -24.51 6.69
CA THR A 228 5.27 -23.82 7.98
C THR A 228 6.44 -22.86 8.02
N ASP A 229 7.56 -23.23 7.40
CA ASP A 229 8.79 -22.43 7.32
C ASP A 229 8.80 -21.53 6.07
N GLU A 230 9.31 -20.30 6.22
CA GLU A 230 9.38 -19.32 5.14
C GLU A 230 10.38 -19.71 4.05
N PHE A 231 11.54 -20.25 4.43
CA PHE A 231 12.57 -20.64 3.46
C PHE A 231 12.21 -21.91 2.71
N GLU A 232 11.57 -22.87 3.38
CA GLU A 232 10.96 -24.03 2.74
C GLU A 232 9.90 -23.60 1.70
N ALA A 233 9.02 -22.66 2.07
CA ALA A 233 8.02 -22.12 1.16
C ALA A 233 8.65 -21.40 -0.04
N MET A 234 9.74 -20.65 0.17
CA MET A 234 10.48 -20.02 -0.93
C MET A 234 11.06 -21.06 -1.90
N ASN A 235 11.63 -22.16 -1.40
CA ASN A 235 12.15 -23.22 -2.27
C ASN A 235 11.02 -23.96 -2.99
N ALA A 236 9.94 -24.30 -2.28
CA ALA A 236 8.79 -24.97 -2.88
C ALA A 236 8.12 -24.12 -3.97
N LEU A 237 8.03 -22.80 -3.75
CA LEU A 237 7.54 -21.85 -4.73
C LEU A 237 8.47 -21.76 -5.95
N HIS A 238 9.79 -21.78 -5.74
CA HIS A 238 10.76 -21.84 -6.82
C HIS A 238 10.62 -23.12 -7.64
N ASP A 239 10.56 -24.27 -6.99
CA ASP A 239 10.44 -25.57 -7.66
C ASP A 239 9.14 -25.67 -8.48
N TYR A 240 8.05 -25.10 -7.96
CA TYR A 240 6.77 -25.07 -8.66
C TYR A 240 6.76 -24.10 -9.85
N THR A 241 7.31 -22.89 -9.69
CA THR A 241 7.19 -21.81 -10.68
C THR A 241 8.36 -21.71 -11.64
N SER A 242 9.51 -22.34 -11.31
CA SER A 242 10.81 -22.14 -11.94
C SER A 242 11.33 -20.69 -11.97
N ILE A 243 10.70 -19.76 -11.23
CA ILE A 243 11.13 -18.35 -11.16
C ILE A 243 12.24 -18.23 -10.13
N ALA A 244 13.35 -17.57 -10.49
CA ALA A 244 14.51 -17.45 -9.58
C ALA A 244 14.17 -16.69 -8.29
N ILE A 245 14.64 -17.22 -7.15
CA ILE A 245 14.56 -16.53 -5.86
C ILE A 245 15.46 -15.28 -5.89
N PRO A 246 14.97 -14.09 -5.48
CA PRO A 246 15.79 -12.90 -5.37
C PRO A 246 16.99 -13.14 -4.45
N LYS A 247 18.20 -12.84 -4.94
CA LYS A 247 19.47 -13.13 -4.24
C LYS A 247 19.52 -12.54 -2.82
N ASN A 248 18.94 -11.35 -2.63
CA ASN A 248 18.88 -10.65 -1.35
C ASN A 248 17.94 -11.31 -0.33
N LEU A 249 16.99 -12.13 -0.77
CA LEU A 249 16.13 -12.94 0.12
C LEU A 249 16.74 -14.32 0.34
N ALA A 250 17.28 -14.94 -0.72
CA ALA A 250 17.87 -16.28 -0.65
C ALA A 250 19.00 -16.40 0.38
N CYS A 251 19.81 -15.35 0.54
CA CYS A 251 20.94 -15.36 1.48
C CYS A 251 20.57 -15.09 2.94
N LEU A 252 19.32 -14.72 3.25
CA LEU A 252 18.93 -14.33 4.62
C LEU A 252 19.06 -15.48 5.62
N LYS A 253 18.82 -16.73 5.19
CA LYS A 253 18.94 -17.92 6.05
C LYS A 253 20.36 -18.14 6.58
N ASP A 254 21.36 -17.64 5.84
CA ASP A 254 22.78 -17.85 6.13
C ASP A 254 23.38 -16.62 6.85
N MET A 255 22.61 -15.54 7.05
CA MET A 255 23.07 -14.33 7.71
C MET A 255 23.00 -14.42 9.23
N GLU A 256 24.01 -13.87 9.90
CA GLU A 256 24.03 -13.76 11.36
C GLU A 256 22.93 -12.83 11.87
N ILE A 257 22.15 -13.30 12.85
CA ILE A 257 21.12 -12.51 13.52
C ILE A 257 21.81 -11.46 14.42
N ARG A 258 21.77 -10.19 14.01
CA ARG A 258 22.42 -9.07 14.71
C ARG A 258 21.75 -8.67 16.03
N PHE A 259 20.46 -8.94 16.19
CA PHE A 259 19.67 -8.51 17.35
C PHE A 259 18.85 -9.70 17.88
N THR A 260 19.20 -10.18 19.07
CA THR A 260 18.58 -11.36 19.70
C THR A 260 17.74 -11.02 20.93
N ASN A 261 17.81 -9.77 21.41
CA ASN A 261 17.08 -9.32 22.58
C ASN A 261 15.60 -9.09 22.24
N THR A 262 14.71 -9.74 22.99
CA THR A 262 13.28 -9.43 23.00
C THR A 262 12.92 -8.80 24.34
N VAL A 263 12.15 -7.72 24.32
CA VAL A 263 11.70 -7.01 25.52
C VAL A 263 10.19 -6.91 25.55
N LYS A 264 9.63 -7.00 26.76
CA LYS A 264 8.19 -6.80 26.96
C LYS A 264 7.84 -5.34 26.69
N LYS A 265 6.57 -5.13 26.30
CA LYS A 265 6.06 -3.78 25.99
C LYS A 265 6.19 -2.84 27.18
N GLU A 266 5.94 -3.30 28.40
CA GLU A 266 6.12 -2.49 29.63
C GLU A 266 7.56 -2.00 29.83
N ASP A 267 8.55 -2.77 29.39
CA ASP A 267 9.98 -2.49 29.59
C ASP A 267 10.62 -1.73 28.42
N ALA A 268 9.85 -1.45 27.36
CA ALA A 268 10.38 -0.91 26.11
C ALA A 268 11.08 0.45 26.32
N LEU A 269 10.44 1.38 27.05
CA LEU A 269 11.00 2.71 27.30
C LEU A 269 12.32 2.65 28.09
N ALA A 270 12.36 1.82 29.14
CA ALA A 270 13.55 1.65 29.96
C ALA A 270 14.70 1.02 29.15
N THR A 271 14.38 0.01 28.33
CA THR A 271 15.36 -0.65 27.45
C THR A 271 15.92 0.31 26.41
N ILE A 272 15.06 1.09 25.75
CA ILE A 272 15.47 2.11 24.77
C ILE A 272 16.35 3.16 25.46
N ALA A 273 15.95 3.66 26.63
CA ALA A 273 16.76 4.62 27.39
C ALA A 273 18.17 4.07 27.70
N LYS A 274 18.26 2.84 28.21
CA LYS A 274 19.53 2.18 28.49
C LYS A 274 20.38 1.96 27.23
N ARG A 275 19.76 1.60 26.11
CA ARG A 275 20.46 1.45 24.82
C ARG A 275 21.01 2.79 24.34
N LEU A 276 20.23 3.86 24.51
CA LEU A 276 20.60 5.21 24.13
C LEU A 276 21.75 5.75 24.98
N GLU A 277 21.81 5.45 26.28
CA GLU A 277 22.96 5.75 27.14
C GLU A 277 24.24 5.10 26.62
N GLY A 278 24.19 3.81 26.27
CA GLY A 278 25.35 3.11 25.70
C GLY A 278 25.89 3.74 24.42
N LEU A 279 25.01 4.25 23.55
CA LEU A 279 25.41 4.94 22.31
C LEU A 279 26.04 6.32 22.54
N GLN A 280 25.84 6.96 23.70
CA GLN A 280 26.50 8.23 24.01
C GLN A 280 28.00 8.03 24.37
N HIS A 281 28.39 6.81 24.75
CA HIS A 281 29.77 6.49 25.14
C HIS A 281 30.67 6.10 23.97
N ASP A 282 30.11 5.73 22.81
CA ASP A 282 30.88 5.35 21.60
C ASP A 282 31.40 6.56 20.79
N HIS A 283 31.13 7.79 21.23
CA HIS A 283 31.48 9.03 20.53
C HIS A 283 32.39 9.99 21.32
N ASN A 284 33.04 9.52 22.39
CA ASN A 284 34.11 10.25 23.08
C ASN A 284 35.48 9.58 22.84
#